data_AF-A0A6P1ZFE4-F1
#
_entry.id   AF-A0A6P1ZFE4-F1
#
_cell.length_a   1.000
_cell.length_b   1.000
_cell.length_c   1.000
_cell.angle_alpha   90.00
_cell.angle_beta   90.00
_cell.angle_gamma   90.00
#
_symmetry.space_group_name_H-M   'P 1'
#
loop_
_entity.id
_entity.type
_entity.pdbx_description
1 polymer ?
#
loop_
_entity_poly.entity_id
_entity_poly.type
_entity_poly.pdbx_seq_one_letter_code
_entity_poly.pdbx_strand_id
1 'polypeptide(L)'
;MASPRKKAAKPRHTIEVLEATPYLDMEQFMLLSQSRRLETKDLELADRMLVRWADYLHARRINAAGESYLLIWLDKFVEDEVNATWESSPSQAFTMNSLAQAILMAAVREHLPHVATDGCAPVPRPSRALREALDEVGIRWEEHATLSRQYAMLTPMGGVTGCGACYLKKECPRMTLGEIFSEDPAKGGAEE
;
A
#
# COMPACT_ATOMS: atom_id res chain seq x y z
N MET A 1 21.16 44.50 -25.04
CA MET A 1 21.66 43.36 -24.25
C MET A 1 20.49 42.39 -24.05
N ALA A 2 20.50 41.25 -24.73
CA ALA A 2 19.45 40.25 -24.59
C ALA A 2 19.74 39.39 -23.35
N SER A 3 18.81 39.38 -22.40
CA SER A 3 18.89 38.55 -21.19
C SER A 3 18.83 37.06 -21.58
N PRO A 4 19.74 36.20 -21.11
CA PRO A 4 19.72 34.79 -21.45
C PRO A 4 18.52 34.13 -20.76
N ARG A 5 17.58 33.59 -21.54
CA ARG A 5 16.52 32.73 -21.03
C ARG A 5 17.18 31.51 -20.37
N LYS A 6 17.12 31.43 -19.03
CA LYS A 6 17.48 30.22 -18.28
C LYS A 6 16.68 29.05 -18.86
N LYS A 7 17.36 28.08 -19.45
CA LYS A 7 16.75 26.78 -19.79
C LYS A 7 16.19 26.21 -18.48
N ALA A 8 14.88 25.93 -18.45
CA ALA A 8 14.27 25.25 -17.33
C ALA A 8 15.03 23.93 -17.08
N ALA A 9 15.46 23.71 -15.84
CA ALA A 9 16.08 22.45 -15.46
C ALA A 9 15.05 21.33 -15.67
N LYS A 10 15.48 20.20 -16.24
CA LYS A 10 14.62 19.02 -16.42
C LYS A 10 14.10 18.61 -15.03
N PRO A 11 12.79 18.38 -14.85
CA PRO A 11 12.24 18.00 -13.56
C PRO A 11 12.88 16.68 -13.10
N ARG A 12 13.13 16.57 -11.79
CA ARG A 12 13.80 15.42 -11.17
C ARG A 12 12.93 14.16 -11.14
N HIS A 13 11.63 14.36 -11.30
CA HIS A 13 10.61 13.33 -11.33
C HIS A 13 9.43 13.77 -12.21
N THR A 14 8.55 12.81 -12.53
CA THR A 14 7.29 13.05 -13.23
C THR A 14 6.18 12.28 -12.53
N ILE A 15 4.97 12.83 -12.52
CA ILE A 15 3.80 12.21 -11.89
C ILE A 15 2.70 12.12 -12.94
N GLU A 16 2.22 10.90 -13.19
CA GLU A 16 1.12 10.61 -14.10
C GLU A 16 -0.07 10.09 -13.32
N VAL A 17 -1.27 10.56 -13.67
CA VAL A 17 -2.53 10.00 -13.15
C VAL A 17 -2.79 8.67 -13.81
N LEU A 18 -3.10 7.65 -13.00
CA LEU A 18 -3.58 6.36 -13.47
C LEU A 18 -5.07 6.24 -13.16
N GLU A 19 -5.79 5.56 -14.03
CA GLU A 19 -7.14 5.10 -13.76
C GLU A 19 -7.08 3.91 -12.81
N ALA A 20 -7.93 3.90 -11.78
CA ALA A 20 -8.06 2.78 -10.87
C ALA A 20 -9.53 2.56 -10.58
N THR A 21 -10.07 1.46 -11.10
CA THR A 21 -11.45 1.03 -10.86
C THR A 21 -11.43 -0.43 -10.41
N PRO A 22 -10.81 -0.73 -9.25
CA PRO A 22 -10.57 -2.09 -8.86
C PRO A 22 -11.87 -2.82 -8.57
N TYR A 23 -11.98 -4.06 -9.05
CA TYR A 23 -13.04 -4.94 -8.59
C TYR A 23 -12.77 -5.34 -7.13
N LEU A 24 -13.83 -5.48 -6.33
CA LEU A 24 -13.67 -6.02 -4.98
C LEU A 24 -13.33 -7.50 -5.05
N ASP A 25 -12.10 -7.83 -4.69
CA ASP A 25 -11.67 -9.20 -4.44
C ASP A 25 -12.25 -9.70 -3.13
N MET A 26 -13.32 -10.50 -3.25
CA MET A 26 -14.05 -11.06 -2.11
C MET A 26 -13.20 -11.99 -1.25
N GLU A 27 -12.27 -12.73 -1.85
CA GLU A 27 -11.39 -13.64 -1.10
C GLU A 27 -10.41 -12.83 -0.25
N GLN A 28 -9.80 -11.81 -0.84
CA GLN A 28 -8.92 -10.89 -0.12
C GLN A 28 -9.67 -10.15 1.00
N PHE A 29 -10.90 -9.69 0.74
CA PHE A 29 -11.71 -9.01 1.75
C PHE A 29 -12.05 -9.94 2.92
N MET A 30 -12.51 -11.17 2.65
CA MET A 30 -12.82 -12.16 3.68
C MET A 30 -11.61 -12.53 4.53
N LEU A 31 -10.44 -12.66 3.89
CA LEU A 31 -9.18 -12.92 4.58
C LEU A 31 -8.84 -11.78 5.55
N LEU A 32 -8.92 -10.53 5.08
CA LEU A 32 -8.59 -9.35 5.89
C LEU A 32 -9.63 -9.06 6.97
N SER A 33 -10.90 -9.36 6.73
CA SER A 33 -11.98 -9.24 7.72
C SER A 33 -12.07 -10.45 8.65
N GLN A 34 -11.14 -11.42 8.52
CA GLN A 34 -11.11 -12.66 9.29
C GLN A 34 -12.44 -13.42 9.28
N SER A 35 -13.21 -13.26 8.21
CA SER A 35 -14.57 -13.76 8.10
C SER A 35 -14.58 -15.04 7.27
N ARG A 36 -15.05 -16.14 7.85
CA ARG A 36 -15.25 -17.40 7.12
C ARG A 36 -16.58 -17.43 6.36
N ARG A 37 -17.50 -16.56 6.75
CA ARG A 37 -18.81 -16.35 6.14
C ARG A 37 -19.12 -14.86 6.21
N LEU A 38 -19.64 -14.30 5.13
CA LEU A 38 -20.10 -12.93 5.09
C LEU A 38 -21.59 -12.90 5.44
N GLU A 39 -21.91 -12.20 6.53
CA GLU A 39 -23.30 -11.92 6.89
C GLU A 39 -23.84 -10.80 6.00
N THR A 40 -25.15 -10.78 5.78
CA THR A 40 -25.80 -9.78 4.91
C THR A 40 -25.43 -8.35 5.28
N LYS A 41 -25.42 -8.03 6.59
CA LYS A 41 -25.05 -6.71 7.10
C LYS A 41 -23.63 -6.27 6.71
N ASP A 42 -22.69 -7.21 6.64
CA ASP A 42 -21.28 -6.90 6.35
C ASP A 42 -21.09 -6.68 4.85
N LEU A 43 -21.84 -7.42 4.03
CA LEU A 43 -21.92 -7.20 2.57
C LEU A 43 -22.57 -5.85 2.24
N GLU A 44 -23.70 -5.53 2.88
CA GLU A 44 -24.39 -4.25 2.68
C GLU A 44 -23.55 -3.05 3.13
N LEU A 45 -22.74 -3.22 4.18
CA LEU A 45 -21.77 -2.21 4.59
C LEU A 45 -20.65 -2.08 3.55
N ALA A 46 -20.09 -3.20 3.09
CA ALA A 46 -19.00 -3.19 2.12
C ALA A 46 -19.40 -2.56 0.79
N ASP A 47 -20.55 -2.94 0.24
CA ASP A 47 -21.09 -2.38 -1.01
C ASP A 47 -21.29 -0.86 -0.91
N ARG A 48 -21.90 -0.39 0.18
CA ARG A 48 -22.12 1.04 0.43
C ARG A 48 -20.81 1.82 0.52
N MET A 49 -19.82 1.28 1.23
CA MET A 49 -18.53 1.95 1.40
C MET A 49 -17.69 1.91 0.12
N LEU A 50 -17.75 0.84 -0.67
CA LEU A 50 -17.10 0.77 -1.99
C LEU A 50 -17.56 1.93 -2.88
N VAL A 51 -18.86 2.13 -3.01
CA VAL A 51 -19.42 3.22 -3.82
C VAL A 51 -19.03 4.58 -3.24
N ARG A 52 -19.11 4.74 -1.92
CA ARG A 52 -18.79 5.99 -1.24
C ARG A 52 -17.32 6.37 -1.37
N TRP A 53 -16.41 5.40 -1.34
CA TRP A 53 -14.97 5.63 -1.33
C TRP A 53 -14.34 5.65 -2.73
N ALA A 54 -15.09 5.30 -3.78
CA ALA A 54 -14.58 5.21 -5.15
C ALA A 54 -13.84 6.48 -5.61
N ASP A 55 -14.44 7.65 -5.40
CA ASP A 55 -13.87 8.95 -5.80
C ASP A 55 -12.70 9.41 -4.92
N TYR A 56 -12.43 8.71 -3.81
CA TYR A 56 -11.34 9.00 -2.89
C TYR A 56 -10.13 8.08 -3.09
N LEU A 57 -10.20 7.15 -4.05
CA LEU A 57 -9.10 6.30 -4.46
C LEU A 57 -8.27 7.00 -5.52
N HIS A 58 -6.97 7.09 -5.28
CA HIS A 58 -6.03 7.69 -6.22
C HIS A 58 -4.95 6.69 -6.60
N ALA A 59 -4.61 6.68 -7.89
CA ALA A 59 -3.46 5.97 -8.40
C ALA A 59 -2.56 6.92 -9.19
N ARG A 60 -1.24 6.85 -8.96
CA ARG A 60 -0.23 7.64 -9.66
C ARG A 60 0.94 6.77 -10.07
N ARG A 61 1.44 6.99 -11.27
CA ARG A 61 2.78 6.54 -11.66
C ARG A 61 3.76 7.67 -11.40
N ILE A 62 4.78 7.39 -10.60
CA ILE A 62 5.87 8.31 -10.31
C ILE A 62 7.12 7.78 -10.99
N ASN A 63 7.71 8.55 -11.91
CA ASN A 63 9.06 8.25 -12.39
C ASN A 63 10.04 9.16 -11.67
N ALA A 64 11.01 8.60 -10.94
CA ALA A 64 11.99 9.36 -10.18
C ALA A 64 13.31 8.60 -10.12
N ALA A 65 14.43 9.32 -10.19
CA ALA A 65 15.79 8.74 -10.11
C ALA A 65 16.07 7.56 -11.08
N GLY A 66 15.39 7.50 -12.23
CA GLY A 66 15.57 6.44 -13.23
C GLY A 66 14.71 5.19 -13.01
N GLU A 67 13.85 5.19 -12.00
CA GLU A 67 12.90 4.11 -11.70
C GLU A 67 11.46 4.59 -11.83
N SER A 68 10.52 3.64 -11.92
CA SER A 68 9.08 3.89 -11.98
C SER A 68 8.40 3.23 -10.78
N TYR A 69 7.49 3.95 -10.15
CA TYR A 69 6.79 3.56 -8.93
C TYR A 69 5.28 3.72 -9.12
N LEU A 70 4.53 2.79 -8.54
CA LEU A 70 3.09 2.87 -8.37
C LEU A 70 2.81 3.37 -6.96
N LEU A 71 2.11 4.50 -6.86
CA LEU A 71 1.54 5.01 -5.62
C LEU A 71 0.02 4.88 -5.71
N ILE A 72 -0.58 4.22 -4.73
CA ILE A 72 -2.03 4.13 -4.57
C ILE A 72 -2.39 4.54 -3.15
N TRP A 73 -3.42 5.36 -2.96
CA TRP A 73 -3.91 5.71 -1.64
C TRP A 73 -5.41 6.02 -1.64
N LEU A 74 -6.00 5.95 -0.46
CA LEU A 74 -7.30 6.53 -0.15
C LEU A 74 -7.08 7.85 0.60
N ASP A 75 -7.92 8.84 0.31
CA ASP A 75 -7.83 10.12 1.00
C ASP A 75 -8.06 10.02 2.51
N LYS A 76 -7.57 11.02 3.23
CA LYS A 76 -7.70 11.14 4.69
C LYS A 76 -9.16 11.04 5.16
N PHE A 77 -10.12 11.44 4.32
CA PHE A 77 -11.55 11.27 4.58
C PHE A 77 -11.91 9.83 4.96
N VAL A 78 -11.35 8.82 4.28
CA VAL A 78 -11.62 7.41 4.56
C VAL A 78 -11.05 7.00 5.91
N GLU A 79 -9.85 7.47 6.25
CA GLU A 79 -9.23 7.26 7.57
C GLU A 79 -10.10 7.83 8.69
N ASP A 80 -10.54 9.07 8.53
CA ASP A 80 -11.35 9.77 9.52
C ASP A 80 -12.72 9.11 9.70
N GLU A 81 -13.33 8.62 8.61
CA GLU A 81 -14.61 7.89 8.66
C GLU A 81 -14.48 6.55 9.39
N VAL A 82 -13.40 5.79 9.12
CA VAL A 82 -13.11 4.55 9.86
C VAL A 82 -12.84 4.84 11.34
N ASN A 83 -12.03 5.85 11.65
CA ASN A 83 -11.70 6.27 13.01
C ASN A 83 -12.93 6.71 13.80
N ALA A 84 -13.82 7.51 13.20
CA ALA A 84 -15.09 7.87 13.84
C ALA A 84 -15.97 6.64 14.11
N THR A 85 -15.95 5.66 13.21
CA THR A 85 -16.72 4.42 13.39
C THR A 85 -16.18 3.58 14.55
N TRP A 86 -14.87 3.59 14.82
CA TRP A 86 -14.28 2.88 15.96
C TRP A 86 -14.89 3.29 17.31
N GLU A 87 -15.29 4.56 17.47
CA GLU A 87 -15.89 5.04 18.72
C GLU A 87 -17.32 4.53 18.96
N SER A 88 -18.03 4.15 17.90
CA SER A 88 -19.44 3.74 17.98
C SER A 88 -19.66 2.24 17.73
N SER A 89 -18.90 1.65 16.81
CA SER A 89 -19.03 0.24 16.44
C SER A 89 -17.66 -0.31 15.99
N PRO A 90 -16.87 -0.86 16.94
CA PRO A 90 -15.57 -1.46 16.63
C PRO A 90 -15.63 -2.57 15.58
N SER A 91 -16.71 -3.36 15.56
CA SER A 91 -16.89 -4.41 14.57
C SER A 91 -17.09 -3.86 13.15
N GLN A 92 -17.91 -2.82 12.98
CA GLN A 92 -18.08 -2.18 11.67
C GLN A 92 -16.80 -1.47 11.24
N ALA A 93 -16.13 -0.78 12.15
CA ALA A 93 -14.87 -0.11 11.87
C ALA A 93 -13.79 -1.10 11.42
N PHE A 94 -13.74 -2.28 12.04
CA PHE A 94 -12.86 -3.36 11.60
C PHE A 94 -13.20 -3.83 10.16
N THR A 95 -14.47 -4.09 9.86
CA THR A 95 -14.91 -4.45 8.50
C THR A 95 -14.55 -3.37 7.47
N MET A 96 -14.75 -2.09 7.81
CA MET A 96 -14.42 -0.95 6.97
C MET A 96 -12.90 -0.81 6.76
N ASN A 97 -12.09 -0.99 7.79
CA ASN A 97 -10.63 -1.02 7.67
C ASN A 97 -10.17 -2.16 6.74
N SER A 98 -10.72 -3.37 6.92
CA SER A 98 -10.40 -4.51 6.06
C SER A 98 -10.80 -4.26 4.60
N LEU A 99 -11.93 -3.56 4.37
CA LEU A 99 -12.35 -3.16 3.03
C LEU A 99 -11.39 -2.16 2.39
N ALA A 100 -10.98 -1.12 3.12
CA ALA A 100 -10.04 -0.12 2.61
C ALA A 100 -8.72 -0.78 2.17
N GLN A 101 -8.21 -1.72 2.98
CA GLN A 101 -7.03 -2.51 2.63
C GLN A 101 -7.26 -3.41 1.39
N ALA A 102 -8.43 -4.04 1.29
CA ALA A 102 -8.78 -4.86 0.12
C ALA A 102 -8.86 -4.03 -1.18
N ILE A 103 -9.41 -2.81 -1.12
CA ILE A 103 -9.47 -1.87 -2.25
C ILE A 103 -8.06 -1.52 -2.72
N LEU A 104 -7.16 -1.16 -1.80
CA LEU A 104 -5.77 -0.84 -2.15
C LEU A 104 -5.07 -2.02 -2.82
N MET A 105 -5.20 -3.22 -2.25
CA MET A 105 -4.59 -4.42 -2.82
C MET A 105 -5.14 -4.77 -4.19
N ALA A 106 -6.45 -4.59 -4.40
CA ALA A 106 -7.06 -4.80 -5.72
C ALA A 106 -6.55 -3.77 -6.75
N ALA A 107 -6.45 -2.49 -6.37
CA ALA A 107 -5.89 -1.45 -7.24
C ALA A 107 -4.40 -1.68 -7.56
N VAL A 108 -3.61 -2.18 -6.60
CA VAL A 108 -2.22 -2.56 -6.85
C VAL A 108 -2.15 -3.68 -7.89
N ARG A 109 -2.99 -4.72 -7.76
CA ARG A 109 -3.00 -5.86 -8.68
C ARG A 109 -3.50 -5.51 -10.09
N GLU A 110 -4.35 -4.51 -10.22
CA GLU A 110 -4.78 -3.99 -11.53
C GLU A 110 -3.59 -3.46 -12.35
N HIS A 111 -2.66 -2.76 -11.69
CA HIS A 111 -1.47 -2.22 -12.34
C HIS A 111 -0.25 -3.13 -12.29
N LEU A 112 -0.17 -4.03 -11.30
CA LEU A 112 0.94 -4.96 -11.07
C LEU A 112 0.41 -6.38 -10.83
N PRO A 113 -0.03 -7.09 -11.89
CA PRO A 113 -0.68 -8.40 -11.73
C PRO A 113 0.19 -9.46 -11.05
N HIS A 114 1.52 -9.37 -11.18
CA HIS A 114 2.46 -10.28 -10.53
C HIS A 114 2.39 -10.25 -9.00
N VAL A 115 1.92 -9.16 -8.39
CA VAL A 115 1.71 -9.06 -6.93
C VAL A 115 0.69 -10.11 -6.46
N ALA A 116 -0.27 -10.51 -7.30
CA ALA A 116 -1.19 -11.59 -6.98
C ALA A 116 -0.48 -12.95 -6.81
N THR A 117 0.56 -13.20 -7.60
CA THR A 117 1.35 -14.44 -7.56
C THR A 117 2.42 -14.40 -6.46
N ASP A 118 3.12 -13.28 -6.32
CA ASP A 118 4.19 -13.12 -5.33
C ASP A 118 3.66 -12.98 -3.89
N GLY A 119 2.39 -12.56 -3.77
CA GLY A 119 1.70 -12.34 -2.50
C GLY A 119 2.29 -11.18 -1.69
N CYS A 120 3.05 -10.28 -2.32
CA CYS A 120 3.68 -9.13 -1.67
C CYS A 120 4.05 -8.05 -2.70
N ALA A 121 3.89 -6.78 -2.31
CA ALA A 121 4.38 -5.63 -3.05
C ALA A 121 5.63 -5.06 -2.33
N PRO A 122 6.83 -5.07 -2.94
CA PRO A 122 8.03 -4.60 -2.28
C PRO A 122 7.98 -3.08 -2.05
N VAL A 123 8.52 -2.64 -0.92
CA VAL A 123 8.66 -1.21 -0.59
C VAL A 123 9.96 -0.66 -1.19
N PRO A 124 9.91 0.44 -1.97
CA PRO A 124 11.10 0.98 -2.61
C PRO A 124 12.05 1.66 -1.62
N ARG A 125 13.29 1.88 -2.05
CA ARG A 125 14.21 2.76 -1.33
C ARG A 125 13.79 4.22 -1.54
N PRO A 126 13.66 5.04 -0.47
CA PRO A 126 13.15 6.39 -0.59
C PRO A 126 14.23 7.38 -1.04
N SER A 127 14.49 7.41 -2.34
CA SER A 127 15.40 8.40 -2.95
C SER A 127 14.90 9.82 -2.71
N ARG A 128 15.79 10.81 -2.76
CA ARG A 128 15.42 12.22 -2.60
C ARG A 128 14.36 12.66 -3.63
N ALA A 129 14.51 12.24 -4.89
CA ALA A 129 13.57 12.59 -5.95
C ALA A 129 12.20 11.93 -5.73
N LEU A 130 12.15 10.70 -5.19
CA LEU A 130 10.91 10.04 -4.85
C LEU A 130 10.19 10.77 -3.69
N ARG A 131 10.93 11.19 -2.65
CA ARG A 131 10.36 11.98 -1.55
C ARG A 131 9.80 13.32 -2.04
N GLU A 132 10.55 14.04 -2.89
CA GLU A 132 10.10 15.29 -3.52
C GLU A 132 8.79 15.06 -4.31
N ALA A 133 8.67 13.95 -5.07
CA ALA A 133 7.45 13.61 -5.82
C ALA A 133 6.25 13.25 -4.92
N LEU A 134 6.51 12.53 -3.83
CA LEU A 134 5.53 12.13 -2.83
C LEU A 134 4.93 13.36 -2.11
N ASP A 135 5.78 14.33 -1.75
CA ASP A 135 5.35 15.58 -1.13
C ASP A 135 4.44 16.41 -2.06
N GLU A 136 4.70 16.41 -3.38
CA GLU A 136 3.88 17.12 -4.37
C GLU A 136 2.44 16.59 -4.46
N VAL A 137 2.21 15.32 -4.14
CA VAL A 137 0.87 14.71 -4.07
C VAL A 137 0.29 14.68 -2.66
N GLY A 138 0.96 15.30 -1.68
CA GLY A 138 0.49 15.40 -0.31
C GLY A 138 0.59 14.10 0.50
N ILE A 139 1.42 13.16 0.05
CA ILE A 139 1.71 11.88 0.72
C ILE A 139 3.16 11.92 1.14
N ARG A 140 3.47 12.16 2.40
CA ARG A 140 4.87 12.25 2.84
C ARG A 140 5.42 10.87 3.14
N TRP A 141 6.70 10.68 2.84
CA TRP A 141 7.46 9.55 3.35
C TRP A 141 7.84 9.81 4.82
N GLU A 142 7.47 8.89 5.69
CA GLU A 142 7.72 8.97 7.13
C GLU A 142 8.79 7.92 7.55
N GLU A 143 9.09 7.82 8.84
CA GLU A 143 10.07 6.86 9.34
C GLU A 143 9.62 5.40 9.13
N HIS A 144 10.55 4.45 9.21
CA HIS A 144 10.27 3.00 9.08
C HIS A 144 9.51 2.59 7.81
N ALA A 145 9.71 3.34 6.71
CA ALA A 145 9.06 3.09 5.43
C ALA A 145 7.53 3.20 5.44
N THR A 146 7.01 4.04 6.33
CA THR A 146 5.60 4.40 6.39
C THR A 146 5.32 5.62 5.51
N LEU A 147 4.05 5.80 5.15
CA LEU A 147 3.55 6.97 4.45
C LEU A 147 2.63 7.76 5.38
N SER A 148 2.43 9.05 5.12
CA SER A 148 1.54 9.91 5.91
C SER A 148 0.04 9.63 5.75
N ARG A 149 -0.31 8.48 5.17
CA ARG A 149 -1.67 7.95 5.04
C ARG A 149 -1.64 6.51 5.52
N GLN A 150 -2.61 6.16 6.36
CA GLN A 150 -2.85 4.80 6.82
C GLN A 150 -3.19 3.88 5.64
N TYR A 151 -3.96 4.41 4.69
CA TYR A 151 -4.37 3.69 3.49
C TYR A 151 -3.56 4.15 2.28
N ALA A 152 -2.27 3.81 2.26
CA ALA A 152 -1.41 4.06 1.10
C ALA A 152 -0.42 2.91 0.86
N MET A 153 -0.12 2.68 -0.41
CA MET A 153 0.87 1.72 -0.88
C MET A 153 1.75 2.36 -1.92
N LEU A 154 3.06 2.14 -1.79
CA LEU A 154 4.06 2.57 -2.75
C LEU A 154 4.95 1.37 -3.10
N THR A 155 5.07 1.09 -4.39
CA THR A 155 5.83 -0.07 -4.85
C THR A 155 6.50 0.19 -6.20
N PRO A 156 7.70 -0.35 -6.49
CA PRO A 156 8.28 -0.31 -7.83
C PRO A 156 7.38 -0.95 -8.90
N MET A 157 7.35 -0.36 -10.10
CA MET A 157 6.70 -0.97 -11.27
C MET A 157 7.67 -1.78 -12.15
N GLY A 158 8.99 -1.59 -11.99
CA GLY A 158 10.02 -2.26 -12.78
C GLY A 158 10.38 -3.67 -12.28
N GLY A 159 11.13 -4.43 -13.08
CA GLY A 159 11.41 -5.87 -12.93
C GLY A 159 12.23 -6.33 -11.72
N VAL A 160 12.31 -5.55 -10.65
CA VAL A 160 12.90 -5.99 -9.39
C VAL A 160 11.77 -6.44 -8.45
N THR A 161 11.51 -7.74 -8.44
CA THR A 161 10.44 -8.37 -7.65
C THR A 161 10.99 -9.03 -6.38
N GLY A 162 10.09 -9.28 -5.43
CA GLY A 162 10.36 -10.11 -4.25
C GLY A 162 11.17 -9.45 -3.13
N CYS A 163 11.46 -10.26 -2.10
CA CYS A 163 12.03 -9.80 -0.83
C CYS A 163 13.45 -9.23 -0.95
N GLY A 164 14.21 -9.56 -2.00
CA GLY A 164 15.59 -9.10 -2.18
C GLY A 164 15.72 -7.59 -2.42
N ALA A 165 14.68 -6.98 -2.97
CA ALA A 165 14.64 -5.57 -3.33
C ALA A 165 13.83 -4.70 -2.36
N CYS A 166 13.12 -5.34 -1.42
CA CYS A 166 12.28 -4.66 -0.46
C CYS A 166 13.13 -3.94 0.58
N TYR A 167 12.90 -2.63 0.74
CA TYR A 167 13.57 -1.81 1.74
C TYR A 167 13.30 -2.32 3.17
N LEU A 168 12.12 -2.91 3.41
CA LEU A 168 11.72 -3.50 4.69
C LEU A 168 12.32 -4.88 4.96
N LYS A 169 13.21 -5.44 4.12
CA LYS A 169 13.66 -6.85 4.24
C LYS A 169 14.06 -7.27 5.66
N LYS A 170 14.75 -6.41 6.42
CA LYS A 170 15.23 -6.71 7.78
C LYS A 170 14.13 -6.74 8.84
N GLU A 171 13.06 -5.98 8.63
CA GLU A 171 11.97 -5.78 9.59
C GLU A 171 10.65 -6.39 9.06
N CYS A 172 10.69 -7.08 7.92
CA CYS A 172 9.52 -7.60 7.25
C CYS A 172 8.94 -8.76 8.07
N PRO A 173 7.66 -8.69 8.49
CA PRO A 173 7.04 -9.75 9.27
C PRO A 173 7.10 -11.13 8.59
N ARG A 174 6.99 -11.19 7.25
CA ARG A 174 7.10 -12.44 6.48
C ARG A 174 8.47 -13.10 6.61
N MET A 175 9.54 -12.31 6.81
CA MET A 175 10.90 -12.82 6.98
C MET A 175 11.21 -13.12 8.45
N THR A 176 10.86 -12.20 9.35
CA THR A 176 11.18 -12.33 10.78
C THR A 176 10.36 -13.40 11.48
N LEU A 177 9.08 -13.60 11.11
CA LEU A 177 8.29 -14.74 11.61
C LEU A 177 8.82 -16.08 11.09
N GLY A 178 9.32 -16.12 9.84
CA GLY A 178 9.92 -17.32 9.26
C GLY A 178 11.18 -17.78 10.02
N GLU A 179 11.96 -16.84 10.55
CA GLU A 179 13.15 -17.12 11.36
C GLU A 179 12.80 -17.66 12.75
N ILE A 180 11.74 -17.14 13.40
CA ILE A 180 11.27 -17.62 14.72
C ILE A 180 10.80 -19.08 14.67
N PHE A 181 10.24 -19.52 13.55
CA PHE A 181 9.82 -20.92 13.36
C PHE A 181 10.88 -21.80 12.67
N SER A 182 12.05 -21.26 12.34
CA SER A 182 13.19 -22.00 11.78
C SER A 182 14.29 -22.30 12.79
N GLU A 183 14.09 -22.02 14.10
CA GLU A 183 14.97 -22.55 15.13
C GLU A 183 14.82 -24.07 15.19
N ASP A 184 15.82 -24.75 14.66
CA ASP A 184 16.01 -26.20 14.70
C ASP A 184 15.79 -26.72 16.14
N PRO A 185 14.83 -27.63 16.39
CA PRO A 185 14.65 -28.24 17.71
C PRO A 185 15.84 -29.13 18.12
N ALA A 186 16.86 -29.27 17.28
CA ALA A 186 18.04 -30.11 17.49
C ALA A 186 19.18 -29.45 18.30
N LYS A 187 19.02 -28.22 18.81
CA LYS A 187 20.06 -27.52 19.61
C LYS A 187 19.65 -27.15 21.04
N GLY A 188 18.72 -27.88 21.64
CA GLY A 188 18.35 -27.71 23.05
C GLY A 188 18.28 -29.05 23.78
N GLY A 189 19.43 -29.58 24.22
CA GLY A 189 19.43 -30.78 25.06
C GLY A 189 20.76 -31.51 25.14
N ALA A 190 21.75 -30.90 25.80
CA ALA A 190 22.90 -31.62 26.36
C ALA A 190 23.46 -30.82 27.54
N GLU A 191 22.77 -30.88 28.68
CA GLU A 191 23.32 -30.58 30.01
C GLU A 191 22.39 -31.23 31.06
N GLU A 192 22.60 -32.53 31.31
CA GLU A 192 22.81 -33.21 32.61
C GLU A 192 22.80 -34.73 32.43
#